data_AF-A0A1G1CGY9-F1
#
_entry.id   AF-A0A1G1CGY9-F1
#
_cell.length_a   1.000
_cell.length_b   1.000
_cell.length_c   1.000
_cell.angle_alpha   90.00
_cell.angle_beta   90.00
_cell.angle_gamma   90.00
#
_symmetry.space_group_name_H-M   'P 1'
#
loop_
_entity.id
_entity.type
_entity.pdbx_description
1 polymer ?
#
loop_
_entity_poly.entity_id
_entity_poly.type
_entity_poly.pdbx_seq_one_letter_code
_entity_poly.pdbx_strand_id
1 'polypeptide(L)' 'MSDLTLTCTDCGNEFVWSEGEQDFYRQKGLKLPLYCPICRGRRRAEAQFKAKLSLKKSKPPPLTPD' A
#
# COMPACT_ATOMS: atom_id res chain seq x y z
N MET A 1 -19.71 -15.06 3.86
CA MET A 1 -19.93 -13.66 4.25
C MET A 1 -20.24 -12.87 2.99
N SER A 2 -21.24 -12.00 2.97
CA SER A 2 -21.54 -11.20 1.77
C SER A 2 -20.48 -10.10 1.53
N ASP A 3 -20.39 -9.62 0.30
CA ASP A 3 -19.58 -8.45 -0.04
C ASP A 3 -20.04 -7.22 0.77
N LEU A 4 -19.07 -6.45 1.24
CA LEU A 4 -19.32 -5.24 2.02
C LEU A 4 -18.82 -4.04 1.25
N THR A 5 -19.61 -2.98 1.17
CA THR A 5 -19.14 -1.70 0.63
C THR A 5 -18.62 -0.86 1.77
N LEU A 6 -17.39 -0.38 1.65
CA LEU A 6 -16.71 0.44 2.65
C LEU A 6 -16.34 1.80 2.06
N THR A 7 -16.30 2.82 2.90
CA THR A 7 -15.87 4.16 2.51
C THR A 7 -14.39 4.36 2.82
N CYS A 8 -13.63 4.82 1.82
CA CYS A 8 -12.22 5.14 1.99
C CYS A 8 -12.04 6.40 2.86
N THR A 9 -11.25 6.29 3.92
CA THR A 9 -10.95 7.44 4.80
C THR A 9 -10.02 8.49 4.18
N ASP A 10 -9.30 8.17 3.10
CA ASP A 10 -8.36 9.09 2.44
C ASP A 10 -9.02 9.88 1.29
N CYS A 11 -9.83 9.21 0.47
CA CYS A 11 -10.45 9.83 -0.71
C CYS A 11 -11.98 9.94 -0.65
N GLY A 12 -12.64 9.35 0.36
CA GLY A 12 -14.10 9.35 0.49
C GLY A 12 -14.85 8.40 -0.44
N ASN A 13 -14.17 7.74 -1.39
CA ASN A 13 -14.83 6.84 -2.34
C ASN A 13 -15.24 5.52 -1.69
N GLU A 14 -16.38 5.01 -2.13
CA GLU A 14 -16.83 3.67 -1.79
C GLU A 14 -16.02 2.61 -2.56
N PHE A 15 -15.73 1.50 -1.89
CA PHE A 15 -15.06 0.35 -2.51
C PHE A 15 -15.63 -0.95 -1.96
N VAL A 16 -15.62 -1.97 -2.81
CA VAL A 16 -16.09 -3.31 -2.46
C VAL A 16 -15.00 -4.05 -1.68
N TRP A 17 -15.38 -4.58 -0.54
CA TRP A 17 -14.61 -5.50 0.28
C TRP A 17 -15.25 -6.88 0.19
N SER A 18 -14.76 -7.67 -0.76
CA SER A 18 -15.36 -8.94 -1.15
C SER A 18 -15.21 -10.00 -0.06
N GLU A 19 -16.07 -11.02 -0.09
CA GLU A 19 -15.97 -12.19 0.79
C GLU A 19 -14.54 -12.78 0.84
N GLY A 20 -13.93 -12.98 -0.33
CA GLY A 20 -12.58 -13.54 -0.42
C GLY A 20 -11.51 -12.66 0.24
N GLU A 21 -11.62 -11.32 0.13
CA GLU A 21 -10.75 -10.40 0.86
C GLU A 21 -11.02 -10.46 2.36
N GLN A 22 -12.27 -10.58 2.78
CA GLN A 22 -12.63 -10.70 4.21
C GLN A 22 -12.04 -11.97 4.83
N ASP A 23 -12.13 -13.11 4.15
CA ASP A 23 -11.58 -14.36 4.63
C ASP A 23 -10.05 -14.35 4.65
N PHE A 24 -9.41 -13.73 3.64
CA PHE A 24 -7.96 -13.52 3.66
C PHE A 24 -7.53 -12.69 4.88
N TYR A 25 -8.25 -11.60 5.15
CA TYR A 25 -7.96 -10.73 6.30
C TYR A 25 -8.16 -11.48 7.62
N ARG A 26 -9.26 -12.23 7.75
CA ARG A 26 -9.56 -13.05 8.94
C ARG A 26 -8.48 -14.10 9.18
N GLN A 27 -8.08 -14.86 8.15
CA GLN A 27 -7.05 -15.91 8.26
C GLN A 27 -5.67 -15.35 8.63
N LYS A 28 -5.35 -14.13 8.20
CA LYS A 28 -4.10 -13.45 8.53
C LYS A 28 -4.15 -12.70 9.86
N GLY A 29 -5.29 -12.69 10.55
CA GLY A 29 -5.49 -11.88 11.77
C GLY A 29 -5.39 -10.38 11.51
N LEU A 30 -5.70 -9.94 10.30
CA LEU A 30 -5.67 -8.54 9.88
C LEU A 30 -7.01 -7.86 10.16
N LYS A 31 -6.95 -6.55 10.43
CA LYS A 31 -8.13 -5.71 10.63
C LYS A 31 -8.67 -5.18 9.30
N LEU A 32 -9.96 -4.84 9.29
CA LEU A 32 -10.69 -4.24 8.17
C LEU A 32 -9.88 -3.13 7.44
N PRO A 33 -9.86 -3.11 6.10
CA PRO A 33 -9.17 -2.05 5.37
C PRO A 33 -9.89 -0.70 5.54
N LEU A 34 -9.13 0.32 5.93
CA LEU A 34 -9.62 1.72 6.04
C LEU A 34 -9.52 2.51 4.73
N TYR A 35 -8.74 1.99 3.78
CA TYR A 35 -8.41 2.68 2.54
C TYR A 35 -8.75 1.78 1.36
N CYS A 36 -9.27 2.38 0.29
CA CYS A 36 -9.54 1.65 -0.95
C CYS A 36 -8.23 1.10 -1.56
N PRO A 37 -8.31 0.10 -2.45
CA PRO A 37 -7.14 -0.50 -3.10
C PRO A 37 -6.22 0.53 -3.77
N ILE A 38 -6.79 1.60 -4.31
CA ILE A 38 -6.06 2.70 -4.98
C ILE A 38 -5.20 3.47 -3.96
N CYS A 39 -5.79 3.95 -2.86
CA CYS A 39 -5.06 4.70 -1.84
C CYS A 39 -4.01 3.83 -1.13
N ARG A 40 -4.30 2.54 -0.89
CA ARG A 40 -3.33 1.55 -0.39
C ARG A 40 -2.15 1.40 -1.36
N GLY A 41 -2.44 1.24 -2.66
CA GLY A 41 -1.44 1.14 -3.72
C GLY A 41 -0.55 2.37 -3.81
N ARG A 42 -1.16 3.57 -3.80
CA ARG A 42 -0.46 4.86 -3.82
C ARG A 42 0.52 5.00 -2.65
N ARG A 43 0.07 4.70 -1.43
CA ARG A 43 0.91 4.77 -0.23
C ARG A 43 2.06 3.76 -0.28
N ARG A 44 1.81 2.54 -0.77
CA ARG A 44 2.86 1.53 -0.98
C ARG A 44 3.89 2.00 -2.01
N ALA A 45 3.43 2.56 -3.13
CA ALA A 45 4.31 3.09 -4.18
C ALA A 45 5.16 4.26 -3.67
N GLU A 46 4.59 5.19 -2.91
CA GLU A 46 5.33 6.31 -2.31
C GLU A 46 6.39 5.82 -1.31
N ALA A 47 6.04 4.85 -0.45
CA ALA A 47 6.99 4.25 0.49
C ALA A 47 8.16 3.57 -0.25
N GLN A 48 7.88 2.84 -1.33
CA GLN A 48 8.90 2.23 -2.16
C GLN A 48 9.78 3.27 -2.87
N PHE A 49 9.19 4.36 -3.37
CA PHE A 49 9.95 5.45 -4.00
C PHE A 49 10.91 6.12 -3.00
N LYS A 50 10.43 6.43 -1.78
CA LYS A 50 11.25 6.96 -0.68
C LYS A 50 12.39 6.01 -0.30
N ALA A 51 12.11 4.72 -0.15
CA ALA A 51 13.15 3.72 0.15
C ALA A 51 14.25 3.69 -0.92
N LYS A 52 13.87 3.75 -2.21
CA LYS A 52 14.84 3.83 -3.33
C LYS A 52 15.63 5.13 -3.33
N LEU A 53 15.01 6.27 -3.00
CA LEU A 53 15.71 7.55 -2.91
C LEU A 53 16.73 7.56 -1.76
N SER A 54 16.35 7.01 -0.61
CA SER A 54 17.25 6.87 0.54
C SER A 54 18.45 5.97 0.23
N LEU A 55 18.27 4.91 -0.57
CA LEU A 55 19.39 4.06 -1.02
C LEU A 55 20.34 4.78 -1.99
N LYS A 56 19.82 5.66 -2.85
CA LYS A 56 20.61 6.43 -3.81
C LYS A 56 21.45 7.52 -3.16
N LYS A 57 21.03 8.07 -2.01
CA LYS A 57 21.84 9.00 -1.20
C LYS A 57 23.07 8.32 -0.58
N SER A 58 23.06 6.99 -0.46
CA SER A 58 24.14 6.22 0.16
C SER A 58 25.18 5.67 -0.83
N LYS A 59 25.00 5.87 -2.14
CA LYS A 59 25.95 5.40 -3.15
C LYS A 59 26.98 6.50 -3.41
N PRO A 60 28.25 6.37 -2.96
CA PRO A 60 29.29 7.34 -3.30
C PRO A 60 29.45 7.39 -4.83
N PRO A 61 29.76 8.55 -5.42
CA PRO A 61 30.04 8.67 -6.84
C PRO A 61 31.20 7.72 -7.20
N PRO A 62 31.18 7.06 -8.38
CA PRO A 62 32.32 6.28 -8.83
C PRO A 62 33.53 7.22 -8.93
N LEU A 63 34.56 6.96 -8.12
CA LEU A 63 35.87 7.56 -8.30
C LEU A 63 36.41 7.03 -9.63
N THR A 64 36.31 7.83 -10.67
CA THR A 64 36.99 7.57 -11.93
C THR A 64 38.50 7.72 -11.70
N PRO A 65 39.33 6.71 -11.98
CA PRO A 65 40.76 6.93 -12.08
C PRO A 65 41.08 7.72 -13.35
N ASP A 66 41.97 8.70 -13.22
CA ASP A 66 42.63 9.44 -14.32
C ASP A 66 43.45 8.50 -15.20
#